data_AF-A0A928SAM9-F1
#
_entry.id   AF-A0A928SAM9-F1
#
_cell.length_a   1.000
_cell.length_b   1.000
_cell.length_c   1.000
_cell.angle_alpha   90.00
_cell.angle_beta   90.00
_cell.angle_gamma   90.00
#
_symmetry.space_group_name_H-M   'P 1'
#
loop_
_entity.id
_entity.type
_entity.pdbx_description
1 polymer ?
#
loop_
_entity_poly.entity_id
_entity_poly.type
_entity_poly.pdbx_seq_one_letter_code
_entity_poly.pdbx_strand_id
1 'polypeptide(L)'
;MPQTHELSTAALYVDNLLTDAQQALATNNLNKAKELYKQALEVPGSHPEREAKIREAVKQYSEQIAKQDEPDWQLAHEALSLLDHFALDNDETHTWQRNLSLEQADFLLGQENLDESFQIFDALMQHEQTNPDKLKAEISKKVRVNMSQHADNSKWPLLRQIIERVRELRLGESELQEWLETISKVLTAVETTDQAKKEREKQLMDTLTWEKQRFQKITYTLGAILALVLLVYTLILLYLWFNL
;
A
#
# COMPACT_ATOMS: atom_id res chain seq x y z
N MET A 1 22.34 55.82 18.80
CA MET A 1 21.69 54.51 19.01
C MET A 1 20.73 54.26 17.84
N PRO A 2 21.11 53.45 16.83
CA PRO A 2 20.29 53.18 15.62
C PRO A 2 19.56 51.83 15.63
N GLN A 3 19.82 50.96 16.62
CA GLN A 3 19.44 49.53 16.56
C GLN A 3 17.93 49.25 16.58
N THR A 4 17.07 50.16 17.05
CA THR A 4 15.63 49.91 17.17
C THR A 4 14.84 50.08 15.86
N HIS A 5 15.33 50.90 14.92
CA HIS A 5 14.65 51.14 13.63
C HIS A 5 14.96 50.07 12.57
N GLU A 6 16.18 49.50 12.61
CA GLU A 6 16.60 48.40 11.73
C GLU A 6 15.92 47.07 12.08
N LEU A 7 15.69 46.80 13.37
CA LEU A 7 14.95 45.61 13.82
C LEU A 7 13.47 45.64 13.38
N SER A 8 12.84 46.81 13.37
CA SER A 8 11.45 46.98 12.91
C SER A 8 11.30 46.79 11.40
N THR A 9 12.30 47.17 10.60
CA THR A 9 12.27 47.02 9.14
C THR A 9 12.57 45.60 8.70
N ALA A 10 13.49 44.89 9.36
CA ALA A 10 13.75 43.48 9.10
C ALA A 10 12.56 42.57 9.47
N ALA A 11 11.87 42.86 10.58
CA ALA A 11 10.67 42.12 10.97
C ALA A 11 9.52 42.32 9.97
N LEU A 12 9.28 43.56 9.53
CA LEU A 12 8.28 43.87 8.50
C LEU A 12 8.62 43.19 7.17
N TYR A 13 9.90 43.13 6.81
CA TYR A 13 10.35 42.44 5.60
C TYR A 13 10.06 40.93 5.65
N VAL A 14 10.33 40.27 6.78
CA VAL A 14 9.99 38.85 6.97
C VAL A 14 8.49 38.62 6.93
N ASP A 15 7.69 39.47 7.59
CA ASP A 15 6.23 39.35 7.55
C ASP A 15 5.68 39.47 6.10
N ASN A 16 6.25 40.36 5.29
CA ASN A 16 5.90 40.48 3.87
C ASN A 16 6.29 39.22 3.07
N LEU A 17 7.51 38.69 3.28
CA LEU A 17 7.96 37.46 2.62
C LEU A 17 7.07 36.26 2.97
N LEU A 18 6.68 36.11 4.23
CA LEU A 18 5.78 35.04 4.66
C LEU A 18 4.38 35.20 4.05
N THR A 19 3.87 36.44 3.97
CA THR A 19 2.57 36.73 3.33
C THR A 19 2.60 36.40 1.84
N ASP A 20 3.66 36.83 1.14
CA ASP A 20 3.84 36.55 -0.29
C ASP A 20 4.03 35.04 -0.54
N ALA A 21 4.70 34.34 0.37
CA ALA A 21 4.86 32.88 0.30
C ALA A 21 3.50 32.19 0.42
N GLN A 22 2.67 32.58 1.40
CA GLN A 22 1.31 32.06 1.56
C GLN A 22 0.43 32.34 0.32
N GLN A 23 0.57 33.51 -0.30
CA GLN A 23 -0.16 33.83 -1.53
C GLN A 23 0.33 32.98 -2.72
N ALA A 24 1.63 32.73 -2.81
CA ALA A 24 2.19 31.81 -3.80
C ALA A 24 1.66 30.38 -3.59
N LEU A 25 1.48 29.93 -2.33
CA LEU A 25 0.85 28.65 -2.03
C LEU A 25 -0.62 28.59 -2.43
N ALA A 26 -1.38 29.64 -2.12
CA ALA A 26 -2.79 29.72 -2.52
C ALA A 26 -2.99 29.66 -4.05
N THR A 27 -1.96 30.01 -4.82
CA THR A 27 -1.95 29.96 -6.29
C THR A 27 -1.22 28.73 -6.85
N ASN A 28 -0.91 27.74 -6.01
CA ASN A 28 -0.17 26.53 -6.32
C ASN A 28 1.22 26.78 -6.98
N ASN A 29 1.84 27.92 -6.69
CA ASN A 29 3.19 28.26 -7.15
C ASN A 29 4.22 27.85 -6.09
N LEU A 30 4.43 26.53 -5.98
CA LEU A 30 5.26 25.90 -4.93
C LEU A 30 6.72 26.38 -4.97
N ASN A 31 7.30 26.53 -6.17
CA ASN A 31 8.67 27.01 -6.34
C ASN A 31 8.84 28.45 -5.80
N LYS A 32 7.89 29.34 -6.10
CA LYS A 32 7.93 30.71 -5.58
C LYS A 32 7.76 30.73 -4.06
N ALA A 33 6.86 29.92 -3.51
CA ALA A 33 6.68 29.84 -2.07
C ALA A 33 7.96 29.35 -1.36
N LYS A 34 8.62 28.30 -1.89
CA LYS A 34 9.89 27.79 -1.37
C LYS A 34 10.97 28.86 -1.34
N GLU A 35 11.16 29.60 -2.44
CA GLU A 35 12.15 30.69 -2.50
C GLU A 35 11.85 31.80 -1.50
N LEU A 36 10.58 32.16 -1.32
CA LEU A 36 10.18 33.19 -0.36
C LEU A 36 10.38 32.74 1.10
N TYR A 37 10.10 31.48 1.43
CA TYR A 37 10.41 30.93 2.76
C TYR A 37 11.90 30.88 3.02
N LYS A 38 12.71 30.50 2.02
CA LYS A 38 14.16 30.52 2.12
C LYS A 38 14.69 31.94 2.35
N GLN A 39 14.19 32.92 1.61
CA GLN A 39 14.54 34.32 1.82
C GLN A 39 14.16 34.79 3.22
N ALA A 40 13.01 34.37 3.75
CA ALA A 40 12.58 34.71 5.12
C ALA A 40 13.52 34.11 6.18
N LEU A 41 14.00 32.89 5.95
CA LEU A 41 14.97 32.18 6.81
C LEU A 41 16.36 32.82 6.80
N GLU A 42 16.78 33.38 5.66
CA GLU A 42 18.10 34.04 5.51
C GLU A 42 18.20 35.41 6.20
N VAL A 43 17.08 36.04 6.56
CA VAL A 43 17.09 37.35 7.22
C VAL A 43 17.71 37.24 8.62
N PRO A 44 18.85 37.88 8.92
CA PRO A 44 19.47 37.77 10.24
C PRO A 44 18.61 38.43 11.34
N GLY A 45 18.58 37.84 12.53
CA GLY A 45 17.89 38.39 13.71
C GLY A 45 17.21 37.35 14.60
N SER A 46 17.79 37.03 15.75
CA SER A 46 17.24 36.06 16.70
C SER A 46 16.08 36.66 17.51
N HIS A 47 14.91 36.86 16.90
CA HIS A 47 13.69 37.21 17.62
C HIS A 47 12.80 35.95 17.73
N PRO A 48 12.57 35.40 18.94
CA PRO A 48 11.85 34.14 19.12
C PRO A 48 10.47 34.09 18.45
N GLU A 49 9.74 35.22 18.45
CA GLU A 49 8.42 35.31 17.79
C GLU A 49 8.52 35.16 16.26
N ARG A 50 9.60 35.65 15.65
CA ARG A 50 9.83 35.56 14.21
C ARG A 50 10.17 34.14 13.82
N GLU A 51 11.02 33.48 14.60
CA GLU A 51 11.37 32.07 14.41
C GLU A 51 10.13 31.17 14.53
N ALA A 52 9.27 31.43 15.52
CA ALA A 52 8.01 30.72 15.68
C ALA A 52 7.08 30.91 14.46
N LYS A 53 6.96 32.14 13.93
CA LYS A 53 6.19 32.42 12.71
C LYS A 53 6.73 31.68 11.50
N ILE A 54 8.05 31.69 11.28
CA ILE A 54 8.68 31.01 10.16
C ILE A 54 8.47 29.49 10.27
N ARG A 55 8.67 28.90 11.45
CA ARG A 55 8.43 27.47 11.70
C ARG A 55 7.01 27.06 11.35
N GLU A 56 6.02 27.78 11.88
CA GLU A 56 4.61 27.46 11.62
C GLU A 56 4.25 27.64 10.14
N ALA A 57 4.80 28.65 9.47
CA ALA A 57 4.57 28.84 8.04
C ALA A 57 5.19 27.74 7.18
N VAL A 58 6.41 27.28 7.52
CA VAL A 58 7.07 26.15 6.84
C VAL A 58 6.32 24.83 7.09
N LYS A 59 5.80 24.62 8.30
CA LYS A 59 4.93 23.48 8.60
C LYS A 59 3.66 23.52 7.74
N GLN A 60 2.95 24.64 7.71
CA GLN A 60 1.74 24.80 6.88
C GLN A 60 2.03 24.55 5.39
N TYR A 61 3.19 25.00 4.90
CA TYR A 61 3.64 24.71 3.55
C TYR A 61 3.80 23.21 3.31
N SER A 62 4.52 22.51 4.19
CA SER A 62 4.73 21.06 4.08
C SER A 62 3.41 20.28 4.11
N GLU A 63 2.49 20.63 5.00
CA GLU A 63 1.17 20.01 5.09
C GLU A 63 0.32 20.26 3.85
N GLN A 64 0.40 21.45 3.25
CA GLN A 64 -0.37 21.76 2.06
C GLN A 64 0.10 20.96 0.86
N ILE A 65 1.42 20.71 0.72
CA ILE A 65 1.97 19.83 -0.31
C ILE A 65 1.51 18.38 -0.06
N ALA A 66 1.55 17.91 1.18
CA ALA A 66 1.13 16.56 1.56
C ALA A 66 -0.37 16.28 1.31
N LYS A 67 -1.20 17.32 1.30
CA LYS A 67 -2.66 17.24 1.12
C LYS A 67 -3.13 17.41 -0.33
N GLN A 68 -2.22 17.53 -1.30
CA GLN A 68 -2.59 17.59 -2.72
C GLN A 68 -3.11 16.24 -3.22
N ASP A 69 -3.82 16.21 -4.35
CA ASP A 69 -4.30 14.96 -4.96
C ASP A 69 -3.13 14.05 -5.39
N GLU A 70 -2.03 14.66 -5.83
CA GLU A 70 -0.74 14.02 -6.10
C GLU A 70 0.33 14.68 -5.22
N PRO A 71 0.51 14.20 -3.97
CA PRO A 71 1.44 14.83 -3.04
C PRO A 71 2.90 14.69 -3.50
N ASP A 72 3.63 15.81 -3.52
CA ASP A 72 5.09 15.80 -3.64
C ASP A 72 5.73 15.63 -2.26
N TRP A 73 5.82 14.37 -1.82
CA TRP A 73 6.36 14.02 -0.50
C TRP A 73 7.81 14.49 -0.32
N GLN A 74 8.62 14.47 -1.38
CA GLN A 74 10.00 14.94 -1.32
C GLN A 74 10.03 16.43 -1.00
N LEU A 75 9.24 17.24 -1.70
CA LEU A 75 9.16 18.67 -1.46
C LEU A 75 8.62 19.01 -0.07
N ALA A 76 7.65 18.23 0.44
CA ALA A 76 7.12 18.40 1.79
C ALA A 76 8.20 18.14 2.87
N HIS A 77 9.01 17.08 2.71
CA HIS A 77 10.13 16.80 3.61
C HIS A 77 11.25 17.84 3.48
N GLU A 78 11.57 18.24 2.26
CA GLU A 78 12.54 19.32 2.00
C GLU A 78 12.13 20.60 2.73
N ALA A 79 10.85 20.97 2.70
CA ALA A 79 10.34 22.14 3.40
C ALA A 79 10.66 22.08 4.91
N LEU A 80 10.36 20.97 5.58
CA LEU A 80 10.66 20.81 7.01
C LEU A 80 12.17 20.75 7.29
N SER A 81 12.97 20.18 6.39
CA SER A 81 14.43 20.12 6.53
C SER A 81 15.11 21.49 6.46
N LEU A 82 14.45 22.49 5.88
CA LEU A 82 14.96 23.87 5.91
C LEU A 82 15.06 24.39 7.35
N LEU A 83 14.19 23.97 8.27
CA LEU A 83 14.24 24.44 9.66
C LEU A 83 15.53 23.98 10.36
N ASP A 84 15.94 22.73 10.14
CA ASP A 84 17.22 22.17 10.61
C ASP A 84 18.41 22.93 9.99
N HIS A 85 18.39 23.15 8.67
CA HIS A 85 19.47 23.87 7.99
C HIS A 85 19.76 25.26 8.56
N PHE A 86 18.72 25.96 9.04
CA PHE A 86 18.84 27.30 9.63
C PHE A 86 18.89 27.31 11.16
N ALA A 87 19.14 26.16 11.82
CA ALA A 87 19.20 26.00 13.27
C ALA A 87 17.94 26.51 14.00
N LEU A 88 16.78 26.33 13.36
CA LEU A 88 15.46 26.60 13.91
C LEU A 88 14.73 25.30 14.26
N ASP A 89 15.39 24.15 14.15
CA ASP A 89 14.88 22.86 14.58
C ASP A 89 14.71 22.80 16.10
N ASN A 90 13.70 22.05 16.49
CA ASN A 90 13.39 21.71 17.87
C ASN A 90 12.63 20.36 17.90
N ASP A 91 12.34 19.88 19.10
CA ASP A 91 11.57 18.66 19.32
C ASP A 91 10.22 18.65 18.56
N GLU A 92 9.62 19.83 18.38
CA GLU A 92 8.37 20.00 17.64
C GLU A 92 8.56 19.77 16.13
N THR A 93 9.62 20.30 15.54
CA THR A 93 9.95 20.08 14.12
C THR A 93 10.27 18.61 13.81
N HIS A 94 10.95 17.90 14.71
CA HIS A 94 11.17 16.46 14.56
C HIS A 94 9.85 15.68 14.66
N THR A 95 8.94 16.13 15.54
CA THR A 95 7.59 15.56 15.63
C THR A 95 6.82 15.77 14.32
N TRP A 96 6.94 16.94 13.68
CA TRP A 96 6.31 17.20 12.39
C TRP A 96 6.89 16.34 11.26
N GLN A 97 8.22 16.20 11.17
CA GLN A 97 8.88 15.34 10.19
C GLN A 97 8.47 13.87 10.35
N ARG A 98 8.39 13.38 11.59
CA ARG A 98 7.90 12.04 11.90
C ARG A 98 6.45 11.85 11.44
N ASN A 99 5.57 12.80 11.76
CA ASN A 99 4.16 12.72 11.38
C ASN A 99 3.97 12.78 9.86
N LEU A 100 4.73 13.63 9.16
CA LEU A 100 4.73 13.70 7.70
C LEU A 100 5.17 12.36 7.07
N SER A 101 6.20 11.72 7.63
CA SER A 101 6.63 10.38 7.20
C SER A 101 5.56 9.32 7.45
N LEU A 102 4.84 9.39 8.58
CA LEU A 102 3.72 8.50 8.88
C LEU A 102 2.56 8.69 7.91
N GLU A 103 2.28 9.92 7.48
CA GLU A 103 1.26 10.23 6.47
C GLU A 103 1.67 9.71 5.08
N GLN A 104 2.93 9.90 4.68
CA GLN A 104 3.47 9.36 3.44
C GLN A 104 3.34 7.84 3.39
N ALA A 105 3.75 7.15 4.45
CA ALA A 105 3.67 5.70 4.52
C ALA A 105 2.22 5.20 4.46
N ASP A 106 1.28 5.88 5.11
CA ASP A 106 -0.16 5.57 5.06
C ASP A 106 -0.74 5.77 3.65
N PHE A 107 -0.35 6.85 2.97
CA PHE A 107 -0.74 7.11 1.59
C PHE A 107 -0.24 6.02 0.64
N LEU A 108 1.04 5.65 0.73
CA LEU A 108 1.64 4.58 -0.06
C LEU A 108 0.97 3.23 0.22
N LEU A 109 0.61 2.96 1.47
CA LEU A 109 -0.14 1.77 1.87
C LEU A 109 -1.53 1.76 1.19
N GLY A 110 -2.21 2.91 1.14
CA GLY A 110 -3.47 3.09 0.41
C GLY A 110 -3.36 2.87 -1.11
N GLN A 111 -2.19 3.14 -1.69
CA GLN A 111 -1.87 2.88 -3.09
C GLN A 111 -1.36 1.45 -3.35
N GLU A 112 -1.38 0.57 -2.34
CA GLU A 112 -0.86 -0.81 -2.41
C GLU A 112 0.66 -0.88 -2.65
N ASN A 113 1.39 0.22 -2.46
CA ASN A 113 2.85 0.26 -2.53
C ASN A 113 3.44 -0.14 -1.17
N LEU A 114 3.37 -1.43 -0.88
CA LEU A 114 3.73 -2.00 0.42
C LEU A 114 5.22 -1.86 0.74
N ASP A 115 6.10 -2.11 -0.23
CA ASP A 115 7.53 -2.13 0.04
C ASP A 115 8.05 -0.75 0.49
N GLU A 116 7.67 0.32 -0.19
CA GLU A 116 8.08 1.68 0.19
C GLU A 116 7.41 2.14 1.49
N SER A 117 6.11 1.83 1.68
CA SER A 117 5.39 2.14 2.92
C SER A 117 6.06 1.50 4.15
N PHE A 118 6.36 0.20 4.07
CA PHE A 118 6.98 -0.53 5.17
C PHE A 118 8.46 -0.16 5.39
N GLN A 119 9.19 0.25 4.34
CA GLN A 119 10.53 0.83 4.50
C GLN A 119 10.51 2.12 5.32
N ILE A 120 9.52 2.99 5.10
CA ILE A 120 9.36 4.22 5.88
C ILE A 120 9.00 3.89 7.34
N PHE A 121 8.08 2.95 7.57
CA PHE A 121 7.75 2.50 8.93
C PHE A 121 8.96 1.92 9.67
N ASP A 122 9.78 1.12 8.99
CA ASP A 122 11.00 0.56 9.59
C ASP A 122 12.00 1.67 9.94
N ALA A 123 12.24 2.62 9.02
CA ALA A 123 13.11 3.75 9.28
C ALA A 123 12.65 4.58 10.49
N LEU A 124 11.35 4.88 10.57
CA LEU A 124 10.77 5.58 11.73
C LEU A 124 10.96 4.80 13.04
N MET A 125 10.76 3.49 13.00
CA MET A 125 10.96 2.62 14.15
C MET A 125 12.43 2.53 14.60
N GLN A 126 13.38 2.59 13.67
CA GLN A 126 14.81 2.60 13.99
C GLN A 126 15.28 3.91 14.64
N HIS A 127 14.63 5.03 14.30
CA HIS A 127 15.00 6.35 14.81
C HIS A 127 14.23 6.78 16.08
N GLU A 128 13.11 6.13 16.43
CA GLU A 128 12.32 6.45 17.63
C GLU A 128 12.91 5.79 18.89
N GLN A 129 13.69 6.56 19.65
CA GLN A 129 14.31 6.12 20.90
C GLN A 129 13.45 6.42 22.13
N THR A 130 12.57 7.43 22.05
CA THR A 130 11.92 8.03 23.21
C THR A 130 10.61 7.32 23.56
N ASN A 131 9.80 6.99 22.54
CA ASN A 131 8.54 6.29 22.76
C ASN A 131 8.21 5.29 21.63
N PRO A 132 9.00 4.20 21.50
CA PRO A 132 8.81 3.23 20.43
C PRO A 132 7.46 2.53 20.48
N ASP A 133 6.87 2.35 21.67
CA ASP A 133 5.58 1.66 21.80
C ASP A 133 4.40 2.52 21.34
N LYS A 134 4.45 3.85 21.58
CA LYS A 134 3.46 4.78 21.03
C LYS A 134 3.53 4.82 19.50
N LEU A 135 4.73 4.83 18.92
CA LEU A 135 4.91 4.80 17.48
C LEU A 135 4.40 3.48 16.88
N LYS A 136 4.70 2.34 17.51
CA LYS A 136 4.15 1.03 17.11
C LYS A 136 2.63 1.03 17.10
N ALA A 137 1.98 1.58 18.13
CA ALA A 137 0.53 1.66 18.19
C ALA A 137 -0.05 2.49 17.05
N GLU A 138 0.59 3.63 16.74
CA GLU A 138 0.17 4.50 15.64
C GLU A 138 0.31 3.84 14.26
N ILE A 139 1.44 3.17 14.01
CA ILE A 139 1.66 2.38 12.79
C ILE A 139 0.66 1.21 12.72
N SER A 140 0.45 0.49 13.83
CA SER A 140 -0.51 -0.62 13.93
C SER A 140 -1.92 -0.19 13.55
N LYS A 141 -2.35 0.97 14.04
CA LYS A 141 -3.65 1.55 13.73
C LYS A 141 -3.79 1.86 12.23
N LYS A 142 -2.80 2.50 11.62
CA LYS A 142 -2.82 2.83 10.18
C LYS A 142 -2.90 1.57 9.32
N VAL A 143 -2.04 0.59 9.60
CA VAL A 143 -2.02 -0.68 8.89
C VAL A 143 -3.36 -1.40 9.04
N ARG A 144 -3.94 -1.46 10.24
CA ARG A 144 -5.24 -2.08 10.48
C ARG A 144 -6.37 -1.41 9.67
N VAL A 145 -6.41 -0.08 9.63
CA VAL A 145 -7.42 0.67 8.87
C VAL A 145 -7.30 0.32 7.38
N ASN A 146 -6.10 0.36 6.82
CA ASN A 146 -5.85 0.01 5.43
C ASN A 146 -6.23 -1.45 5.12
N MET A 147 -5.78 -2.40 5.92
CA MET A 147 -6.13 -3.81 5.74
C MET A 147 -7.65 -4.03 5.81
N SER A 148 -8.37 -3.29 6.67
CA SER A 148 -9.84 -3.37 6.75
C SER A 148 -10.52 -2.87 5.48
N GLN A 149 -9.97 -1.85 4.81
CA GLN A 149 -10.44 -1.37 3.51
C GLN A 149 -10.20 -2.39 2.39
N HIS A 150 -9.28 -3.34 2.60
CA HIS A 150 -8.92 -4.38 1.64
C HIS A 150 -9.41 -5.77 2.04
N ALA A 151 -10.33 -5.88 3.01
CA ALA A 151 -10.84 -7.15 3.54
C ALA A 151 -11.77 -7.95 2.59
N ASP A 152 -11.86 -7.60 1.31
CA ASP A 152 -12.63 -8.36 0.32
C ASP A 152 -11.83 -9.56 -0.23
N ASN A 153 -12.55 -10.61 -0.64
CA ASN A 153 -11.98 -11.88 -1.11
C ASN A 153 -11.05 -11.73 -2.32
N SER A 154 -11.16 -10.65 -3.07
CA SER A 154 -10.30 -10.35 -4.22
C SER A 154 -8.88 -9.91 -3.83
N LYS A 155 -8.65 -9.47 -2.59
CA LYS A 155 -7.39 -8.89 -2.12
C LYS A 155 -6.63 -9.74 -1.09
N TRP A 156 -6.98 -11.02 -0.96
CA TRP A 156 -6.30 -11.98 -0.06
C TRP A 156 -4.77 -12.05 -0.23
N PRO A 157 -4.18 -12.02 -1.45
CA PRO A 157 -2.73 -12.02 -1.60
C PRO A 157 -2.06 -10.77 -1.03
N LEU A 158 -2.68 -9.60 -1.21
CA LEU A 158 -2.20 -8.32 -0.66
C LEU A 158 -2.24 -8.36 0.88
N LEU A 159 -3.35 -8.82 1.46
CA LEU A 159 -3.48 -8.97 2.91
C LEU A 159 -2.41 -9.87 3.51
N ARG A 160 -1.99 -10.94 2.82
CA ARG A 160 -0.88 -11.79 3.28
C ARG A 160 0.44 -11.06 3.33
N GLN A 161 0.78 -10.31 2.28
CA GLN A 161 2.00 -9.53 2.26
C GLN A 161 2.01 -8.51 3.41
N ILE A 162 0.87 -7.83 3.65
CA ILE A 162 0.75 -6.92 4.78
C ILE A 162 0.95 -7.66 6.13
N ILE A 163 0.34 -8.83 6.31
CA ILE A 163 0.50 -9.65 7.53
C ILE A 163 1.97 -10.03 7.77
N GLU A 164 2.68 -10.46 6.72
CA GLU A 164 4.08 -10.85 6.80
C GLU A 164 4.95 -9.65 7.21
N ARG A 165 4.74 -8.49 6.58
CA ARG A 165 5.45 -7.25 6.90
C ARG A 165 5.15 -6.74 8.32
N VAL A 166 3.90 -6.85 8.79
CA VAL A 166 3.51 -6.52 10.17
C VAL A 166 4.25 -7.39 11.19
N ARG A 167 4.43 -8.69 10.89
CA ARG A 167 5.22 -9.60 11.73
C ARG A 167 6.71 -9.23 11.74
N GLU A 168 7.27 -8.85 10.59
CA GLU A 168 8.66 -8.38 10.47
C GLU A 168 8.91 -7.14 11.35
N LEU A 169 8.01 -6.15 11.27
CA LEU A 169 8.08 -4.93 12.09
C LEU A 169 7.76 -5.14 13.59
N ARG A 170 7.34 -6.36 13.98
CA ARG A 170 6.95 -6.69 15.36
C ARG A 170 5.94 -5.70 15.95
N LEU A 171 4.99 -5.26 15.13
CA LEU A 171 3.91 -4.37 15.57
C LEU A 171 3.04 -5.11 16.59
N GLY A 172 2.96 -4.54 17.80
CA GLY A 172 2.51 -5.23 19.01
C GLY A 172 1.32 -4.55 19.66
N GLU A 173 0.14 -4.66 19.06
CA GLU A 173 -1.13 -4.49 19.76
C GLU A 173 -1.79 -5.87 19.94
N SER A 174 -2.30 -6.17 21.14
CA SER A 174 -3.05 -7.40 21.41
C SER A 174 -4.22 -7.57 20.44
N GLU A 175 -4.85 -6.47 20.06
CA GLU A 175 -5.97 -6.49 19.12
C GLU A 175 -5.50 -6.67 17.66
N LEU A 176 -4.33 -6.16 17.27
CA LEU A 176 -3.75 -6.44 15.96
C LEU A 176 -3.40 -7.92 15.86
N GLN A 177 -2.82 -8.51 16.91
CA GLN A 177 -2.54 -9.94 16.97
C GLN A 177 -3.81 -10.79 16.88
N GLU A 178 -4.86 -10.46 17.63
CA GLU A 178 -6.15 -11.16 17.56
C GLU A 178 -6.77 -11.07 16.14
N TRP A 179 -6.62 -9.91 15.50
CA TRP A 179 -7.12 -9.69 14.14
C TRP A 179 -6.27 -10.43 13.08
N LEU A 180 -4.95 -10.44 13.22
CA LEU A 180 -4.03 -11.23 12.39
C LEU A 180 -4.32 -12.73 12.54
N GLU A 181 -4.59 -13.21 13.75
CA GLU A 181 -5.00 -14.59 13.98
C GLU A 181 -6.34 -14.91 13.31
N THR A 182 -7.31 -14.01 13.43
CA THR A 182 -8.63 -14.17 12.81
C THR A 182 -8.52 -14.22 11.30
N ILE A 183 -7.79 -13.29 10.68
CA ILE A 183 -7.57 -13.28 9.24
C ILE A 183 -6.74 -14.48 8.80
N SER A 184 -5.72 -14.87 9.56
CA SER A 184 -4.93 -16.06 9.25
C SER A 184 -5.82 -17.31 9.28
N LYS A 185 -6.74 -17.44 10.24
CA LYS A 185 -7.70 -18.57 10.29
C LYS A 185 -8.64 -18.55 9.08
N VAL A 186 -9.17 -17.38 8.71
CA VAL A 186 -10.03 -17.23 7.53
C VAL A 186 -9.28 -17.54 6.24
N LEU A 187 -8.06 -17.03 6.08
CA LEU A 187 -7.20 -17.31 4.93
C LEU A 187 -6.92 -18.81 4.77
N THR A 188 -6.56 -19.49 5.86
CA THR A 188 -6.35 -20.95 5.85
C THR A 188 -7.64 -21.69 5.52
N ALA A 189 -8.79 -21.25 6.05
CA ALA A 189 -10.08 -21.83 5.71
C ALA A 189 -10.41 -21.65 4.22
N VAL A 190 -10.17 -20.47 3.65
CA VAL A 190 -10.36 -20.21 2.21
C VAL A 190 -9.43 -21.09 1.37
N GLU A 191 -8.15 -21.23 1.74
CA GLU A 191 -7.22 -22.11 1.04
C GLU A 191 -7.63 -23.58 1.06
N THR A 192 -8.02 -24.10 2.23
CA THR A 192 -8.46 -25.49 2.35
C THR A 192 -9.73 -25.72 1.53
N THR A 193 -10.62 -24.72 1.43
CA THR A 193 -11.82 -24.79 0.62
C THR A 193 -11.49 -24.76 -0.88
N ASP A 194 -10.57 -23.89 -1.30
CA ASP A 194 -10.09 -23.82 -2.69
C ASP A 194 -9.32 -25.07 -3.11
N GLN A 195 -8.49 -25.62 -2.22
CA GLN A 195 -7.81 -26.90 -2.44
C GLN A 195 -8.82 -28.03 -2.55
N ALA A 196 -9.80 -28.10 -1.64
CA ALA A 196 -10.87 -29.11 -1.72
C ALA A 196 -11.70 -28.98 -2.99
N LYS A 197 -11.94 -27.74 -3.47
CA LYS A 197 -12.61 -27.48 -4.75
C LYS A 197 -11.78 -27.97 -5.93
N LYS A 198 -10.48 -27.63 -5.97
CA LYS A 198 -9.54 -28.13 -7.01
C LYS A 198 -9.43 -29.65 -7.01
N GLU A 199 -9.39 -30.28 -5.83
CA GLU A 199 -9.36 -31.73 -5.67
C GLU A 199 -10.66 -32.36 -6.23
N ARG A 200 -11.83 -31.78 -5.93
CA ARG A 200 -13.12 -32.22 -6.48
C ARG A 200 -13.20 -32.04 -7.99
N GLU A 201 -12.73 -30.91 -8.52
CA GLU A 201 -12.66 -30.67 -9.96
C GLU A 201 -11.76 -31.69 -10.65
N LYS A 202 -10.60 -31.99 -10.07
CA LYS A 202 -9.69 -33.03 -10.54
C LYS A 202 -10.37 -34.41 -10.52
N GLN A 203 -11.01 -34.78 -9.41
CA GLN A 203 -11.75 -36.04 -9.30
C GLN A 203 -12.89 -36.15 -10.33
N LEU A 204 -13.62 -35.05 -10.57
CA LEU A 204 -14.65 -34.97 -11.60
C LEU A 204 -14.07 -35.17 -12.99
N MET A 205 -12.94 -34.51 -13.30
CA MET A 205 -12.25 -34.67 -14.58
C MET A 205 -11.70 -36.08 -14.76
N ASP A 206 -11.12 -36.69 -13.72
CA ASP A 206 -10.63 -38.07 -13.75
C ASP A 206 -11.79 -39.05 -13.96
N THR A 207 -12.93 -38.82 -13.31
CA THR A 207 -14.16 -39.62 -13.48
C THR A 207 -14.71 -39.49 -14.88
N LEU A 208 -14.83 -38.27 -15.41
CA LEU A 208 -15.24 -38.00 -16.79
C LEU A 208 -14.31 -38.66 -17.82
N THR A 209 -13.01 -38.65 -17.56
CA THR A 209 -12.00 -39.28 -18.43
C THR A 209 -12.15 -40.80 -18.42
N TRP A 210 -12.37 -41.39 -17.25
CA TRP A 210 -12.65 -42.82 -17.10
C TRP A 210 -13.95 -43.24 -17.80
N GLU A 211 -15.04 -42.49 -17.61
CA GLU A 211 -16.31 -42.76 -18.30
C GLU A 211 -16.17 -42.67 -19.82
N LYS A 212 -15.45 -41.67 -20.32
CA LYS A 212 -15.15 -41.53 -21.75
C LYS A 212 -14.41 -42.76 -22.31
N GLN A 213 -13.40 -43.26 -21.60
CA GLN A 213 -12.67 -44.48 -22.00
C GLN A 213 -13.57 -45.72 -21.97
N ARG A 214 -14.46 -45.83 -20.97
CA ARG A 214 -15.43 -46.92 -20.86
C ARG A 214 -16.41 -46.91 -22.03
N PHE A 215 -16.97 -45.75 -22.37
CA PHE A 215 -17.86 -45.59 -23.53
C PHE A 215 -17.16 -45.91 -24.86
N GLN A 216 -15.89 -45.52 -25.02
CA GLN A 216 -15.09 -45.92 -26.19
C GLN A 216 -14.94 -47.43 -26.30
N LYS A 217 -14.62 -48.13 -25.20
CA LYS A 217 -14.55 -49.60 -25.22
C LYS A 217 -15.87 -50.26 -25.61
N ILE A 218 -16.99 -49.78 -25.06
CA ILE A 218 -18.33 -50.32 -25.36
C ILE A 218 -18.70 -50.10 -26.84
N THR A 219 -18.39 -48.92 -27.38
CA THR A 219 -18.65 -48.63 -28.80
C THR A 219 -17.79 -49.49 -29.73
N TYR A 220 -16.52 -49.72 -29.39
CA TYR A 220 -15.67 -50.65 -30.15
C TYR A 220 -16.19 -52.09 -30.11
N THR A 221 -16.62 -52.59 -28.96
CA THR A 221 -17.15 -53.96 -28.86
C THR A 221 -18.47 -54.12 -29.60
N LEU A 222 -19.39 -53.16 -29.50
CA LEU A 222 -20.63 -53.15 -30.28
C LEU A 222 -20.35 -53.09 -31.79
N GLY A 223 -19.42 -52.24 -32.21
CA GLY A 223 -18.99 -52.16 -33.61
C GLY A 223 -18.41 -53.48 -34.12
N ALA A 224 -17.59 -54.15 -33.32
CA ALA A 224 -17.03 -55.46 -33.66
C ALA A 224 -18.12 -56.54 -33.78
N ILE A 225 -19.09 -56.57 -32.86
CA ILE A 225 -20.23 -57.50 -32.93
C ILE A 225 -21.04 -57.26 -34.20
N LEU A 226 -21.35 -55.99 -34.51
CA LEU A 226 -22.14 -55.63 -35.69
C LEU A 226 -21.43 -56.03 -36.99
N ALA A 227 -20.11 -55.81 -37.07
CA ALA A 227 -19.29 -56.25 -38.18
C ALA A 227 -19.29 -57.77 -38.34
N LEU A 228 -19.24 -58.52 -37.23
CA LEU A 228 -19.26 -59.98 -37.23
C LEU A 228 -20.63 -60.52 -37.69
N VAL A 229 -21.73 -59.90 -37.25
CA VAL A 229 -23.09 -60.22 -37.73
C VAL A 229 -23.23 -59.97 -39.23
N LEU A 230 -22.73 -58.84 -39.73
CA LEU A 230 -22.73 -58.54 -41.17
C LEU A 230 -21.89 -59.54 -41.97
N LEU A 231 -20.74 -59.96 -41.43
CA LEU A 231 -19.87 -60.95 -42.06
C LEU A 231 -20.55 -62.32 -42.13
N VAL A 232 -21.21 -62.76 -41.05
CA VAL A 232 -22.00 -64.00 -41.06
C VAL A 232 -23.15 -63.92 -42.06
N TYR A 233 -23.87 -62.80 -42.09
CA TYR A 233 -24.99 -62.60 -43.02
C TYR A 233 -24.55 -62.63 -44.49
N THR A 234 -23.43 -61.98 -44.82
CA THR A 234 -22.86 -61.99 -46.17
C THR A 234 -22.39 -63.38 -46.60
N LEU A 235 -21.80 -64.16 -45.69
CA LEU A 235 -21.46 -65.56 -45.94
C LEU A 235 -22.69 -66.43 -46.21
N ILE A 236 -23.78 -66.23 -45.47
CA ILE A 236 -25.05 -66.94 -45.69
C ILE A 236 -25.62 -66.60 -47.08
N LEU A 237 -25.62 -65.33 -47.48
CA LEU A 237 -26.09 -64.92 -48.81
C LEU A 237 -25.23 -65.53 -49.94
N LEU A 238 -23.91 -65.54 -49.79
CA LEU A 238 -23.01 -66.19 -50.74
C LEU A 238 -23.30 -67.69 -50.85
N TYR A 239 -23.47 -68.38 -49.72
CA TYR A 239 -23.80 -69.80 -49.70
C TYR A 239 -25.13 -70.10 -50.41
N LEU A 240 -26.15 -69.27 -50.20
CA LEU A 240 -27.44 -69.41 -50.88
C LEU A 240 -27.31 -69.15 -52.38
N TRP A 241 -26.51 -68.17 -52.80
CA TRP A 241 -26.29 -67.85 -54.21
C TRP A 241 -25.59 -68.96 -54.99
N PHE A 242 -24.62 -69.66 -54.38
CA PHE A 242 -23.92 -70.78 -55.02
C PHE A 242 -24.74 -72.08 -55.09
N ASN A 243 -25.83 -72.20 -54.32
CA ASN A 243 -26.70 -73.40 -54.29
C ASN A 243 -28.01 -73.21 -55.08
N LEU A 244 -28.16 -72.08 -55.78
CA LEU A 244 -29.28 -71.75 -56.67
C LEU A 244 -28.83 -71.87 -58.14
#